data_AF-A0A284RHR5-F1
#
_entry.id   AF-A0A284RHR5-F1
#
_cell.length_a   1.000
_cell.length_b   1.000
_cell.length_c   1.000
_cell.angle_alpha   90.00
_cell.angle_beta   90.00
_cell.angle_gamma   90.00
#
_symmetry.space_group_name_H-M   'P 1'
#
loop_
_entity.id
_entity.type
_entity.pdbx_description
1 polymer ?
#
loop_
_entity_poly.entity_id
_entity_poly.type
_entity_poly.pdbx_seq_one_letter_code
_entity_poly.pdbx_strand_id
1 'polypeptide(L)'
;MRRVLEFLRWKANWWEEWLHSRDVRHDEALREALAMYACCQRDLQAMLKSTFCEMWMKPLEEIDAEVAWNMEKTVAGDIVEESSIESETEGVGADGDGSDVEGSDDEA
;
A
#
# COMPACT_ATOMS: atom_id res chain seq x y z
N MET A 1 4.78 0.77 0.82
CA MET A 1 3.31 0.97 0.88
C MET A 1 2.67 1.66 -0.33
N ARG A 2 3.40 2.39 -1.20
CA ARG A 2 2.79 3.08 -2.36
C ARG A 2 1.90 2.16 -3.23
N ARG A 3 2.35 0.93 -3.48
CA ARG A 3 1.57 -0.07 -4.24
C ARG A 3 0.23 -0.41 -3.61
N VAL A 4 0.14 -0.47 -2.28
CA VAL A 4 -1.12 -0.74 -1.55
C VAL A 4 -2.05 0.46 -1.67
N LEU A 5 -1.54 1.68 -1.50
CA LEU A 5 -2.35 2.91 -1.66
C LEU A 5 -2.89 3.07 -3.08
N GLU A 6 -2.09 2.74 -4.08
CA GLU A 6 -2.50 2.72 -5.48
C GLU A 6 -3.54 1.63 -5.75
N PHE A 7 -3.36 0.43 -5.18
CA PHE A 7 -4.35 -0.64 -5.27
C PHE A 7 -5.69 -0.24 -4.64
N LEU A 8 -5.70 0.34 -3.43
CA LEU A 8 -6.92 0.77 -2.77
C LEU A 8 -7.64 1.87 -3.56
N ARG A 9 -6.88 2.81 -4.14
CA ARG A 9 -7.43 3.82 -5.05
C ARG A 9 -8.05 3.19 -6.29
N TRP A 10 -7.31 2.30 -6.96
CA TRP A 10 -7.81 1.59 -8.13
C TRP A 10 -9.06 0.77 -7.80
N LYS A 11 -9.07 0.06 -6.67
CA LYS A 11 -10.20 -0.79 -6.28
C LYS A 11 -11.44 0.03 -5.93
N ALA A 12 -11.29 1.22 -5.34
CA ALA A 12 -12.39 2.15 -5.10
C ALA A 12 -13.05 2.57 -6.42
N ASN A 13 -12.25 2.98 -7.41
CA ASN A 13 -12.74 3.36 -8.75
C ASN A 13 -13.36 2.17 -9.49
N TRP A 14 -12.78 0.99 -9.33
CA TRP A 14 -13.28 -0.24 -9.95
C TRP A 14 -14.73 -0.55 -9.52
N TRP A 15 -15.14 -0.24 -8.29
CA TRP A 15 -16.53 -0.44 -7.86
C TRP A 15 -17.52 0.44 -8.62
N GLU A 16 -17.12 1.66 -8.99
CA GLU A 16 -17.94 2.55 -9.82
C GLU A 16 -18.05 2.00 -11.24
N GLU A 17 -16.92 1.63 -11.86
CA GLU A 17 -16.91 1.02 -13.20
C GLU A 17 -17.72 -0.27 -13.25
N TRP A 18 -17.58 -1.11 -12.22
CA TRP A 18 -18.31 -2.37 -12.08
C TRP A 18 -19.82 -2.14 -12.08
N LEU A 19 -20.31 -1.15 -11.32
CA LEU A 19 -21.73 -0.82 -11.28
C LEU A 19 -22.26 -0.41 -12.67
N HIS A 20 -21.49 0.37 -13.43
CA HIS A 20 -21.87 0.80 -14.78
C HIS A 20 -21.82 -0.34 -15.81
N SER A 21 -20.93 -1.31 -15.63
CA SER A 21 -20.81 -2.47 -16.52
C SER A 21 -21.91 -3.52 -16.34
N ARG A 22 -22.61 -3.50 -15.20
CA ARG A 22 -23.62 -4.49 -14.87
C ARG A 22 -24.96 -4.15 -15.52
N ASP A 23 -25.48 -5.05 -16.35
CA ASP A 23 -26.83 -4.90 -16.90
C ASP A 23 -27.87 -5.40 -15.91
N VAL A 24 -28.51 -4.47 -15.21
CA VAL A 24 -29.55 -4.75 -14.19
C VAL A 24 -30.83 -3.97 -14.49
N ARG A 25 -31.04 -3.57 -15.75
CA ARG A 25 -32.11 -2.64 -16.17
C ARG A 25 -33.53 -3.12 -15.87
N HIS A 26 -33.72 -4.42 -15.67
CA HIS A 26 -35.03 -5.03 -15.48
C HIS A 26 -35.39 -5.28 -14.01
N ASP A 27 -34.46 -5.07 -13.07
CA ASP A 27 -34.69 -5.23 -11.63
C ASP A 27 -34.19 -3.99 -10.88
N GLU A 28 -35.12 -3.08 -10.61
CA GLU A 28 -34.85 -1.81 -9.96
C GLU A 28 -34.37 -1.97 -8.52
N ALA A 29 -34.95 -2.92 -7.77
CA ALA A 29 -34.57 -3.18 -6.39
C ALA A 29 -33.15 -3.75 -6.31
N LEU A 30 -32.80 -4.66 -7.22
CA LEU A 30 -31.44 -5.18 -7.33
C LEU A 30 -30.45 -4.08 -7.75
N ARG A 31 -30.82 -3.22 -8.71
CA ARG A 31 -30.00 -2.10 -9.15
C ARG A 31 -29.67 -1.14 -7.99
N GLU A 32 -30.68 -0.76 -7.20
CA GLU A 32 -30.51 0.12 -6.04
C GLU A 32 -29.63 -0.54 -4.96
N ALA A 33 -29.90 -1.80 -4.62
CA ALA A 33 -29.13 -2.54 -3.64
C ALA A 33 -27.65 -2.66 -4.03
N LEU A 34 -27.37 -2.92 -5.31
CA LEU A 34 -26.01 -3.00 -5.84
C LEU A 34 -25.31 -1.65 -5.87
N ALA A 35 -26.03 -0.58 -6.21
CA ALA A 35 -25.49 0.77 -6.17
C ALA A 35 -25.09 1.15 -4.73
N MET A 36 -25.96 0.91 -3.76
CA MET A 36 -25.67 1.14 -2.34
C MET A 36 -24.46 0.32 -1.88
N TYR A 37 -24.42 -0.97 -2.22
CA TYR A 37 -23.31 -1.83 -1.87
C TYR A 37 -21.98 -1.35 -2.48
N ALA A 38 -21.96 -1.02 -3.78
CA ALA A 38 -20.78 -0.52 -4.46
C ALA A 38 -20.29 0.81 -3.85
N CYS A 39 -21.20 1.73 -3.52
CA CYS A 39 -20.86 2.96 -2.80
C CYS A 39 -20.22 2.67 -1.44
N CYS A 40 -20.81 1.79 -0.62
CA CYS A 40 -20.24 1.40 0.67
C CYS A 40 -18.84 0.79 0.50
N GLN A 41 -18.64 -0.06 -0.51
CA GLN A 41 -17.34 -0.66 -0.78
C GLN A 41 -16.30 0.37 -1.21
N ARG A 42 -16.64 1.30 -2.10
CA ARG A 42 -15.77 2.41 -2.50
C ARG A 42 -15.34 3.23 -1.28
N ASP A 43 -16.28 3.61 -0.44
CA ASP A 43 -16.03 4.43 0.74
C ASP A 43 -15.13 3.69 1.75
N LEU A 44 -15.33 2.38 1.92
CA LEU A 44 -14.46 1.54 2.74
C LEU A 44 -13.02 1.50 2.20
N GLN A 45 -12.82 1.34 0.89
CA GLN A 45 -11.48 1.36 0.28
C GLN A 45 -10.80 2.72 0.45
N ALA A 46 -11.56 3.82 0.34
CA ALA A 46 -11.05 5.17 0.55
C ALA A 46 -10.63 5.39 2.02
N MET A 47 -11.43 4.93 2.98
CA MET A 47 -11.11 4.99 4.40
C MET A 47 -9.86 4.18 4.72
N LEU A 48 -9.78 2.93 4.24
CA LEU A 48 -8.59 2.10 4.40
C LEU A 48 -7.35 2.80 3.85
N LYS A 49 -7.44 3.41 2.66
CA LYS A 49 -6.33 4.16 2.09
C LYS A 49 -5.89 5.30 3.01
N SER A 50 -6.81 6.06 3.61
CA SER A 50 -6.49 7.14 4.56
C SER A 50 -5.76 6.59 5.78
N THR A 51 -6.31 5.54 6.41
CA THR A 51 -5.72 4.93 7.60
C THR A 51 -4.32 4.38 7.31
N PHE A 52 -4.13 3.71 6.17
CA PHE A 52 -2.81 3.22 5.76
C PHE A 52 -1.85 4.39 5.44
N CYS A 53 -2.33 5.47 4.85
CA CYS A 53 -1.50 6.64 4.62
C CYS A 53 -1.03 7.25 5.95
N GLU A 54 -1.94 7.46 6.90
CA GLU A 54 -1.64 8.04 8.22
C GLU A 54 -0.69 7.17 9.04
N MET A 55 -0.93 5.86 9.05
CA MET A 55 -0.12 4.91 9.83
C MET A 55 1.30 4.76 9.27
N TRP A 56 1.49 4.87 7.96
CA TRP A 56 2.75 4.53 7.31
C TRP A 56 3.52 5.72 6.74
N MET A 57 2.90 6.90 6.56
CA MET A 57 3.62 8.13 6.21
C MET A 57 4.14 8.88 7.44
N LYS A 58 3.47 8.80 8.61
CA LYS A 58 3.97 9.41 9.85
C LYS A 58 5.39 8.97 10.24
N PRO A 59 5.74 7.66 10.20
CA PRO A 59 7.10 7.23 10.52
C PRO A 59 8.15 7.72 9.51
N LEU A 60 7.76 7.91 8.24
CA LEU A 60 8.68 8.38 7.20
C LEU A 60 9.00 9.87 7.36
N GLU A 61 8.02 10.68 7.75
CA GLU A 61 8.22 12.11 8.03
C GLU A 61 9.09 12.34 9.28
N GLU A 62 8.94 11.50 10.31
CA GLU A 62 9.79 11.55 11.51
C GLU A 62 11.25 11.16 11.21
N ILE A 63 11.47 10.12 10.40
CA ILE A 63 12.82 9.70 9.98
C ILE A 63 13.48 10.77 9.09
N ASP A 64 12.76 11.35 8.14
CA ASP A 64 13.31 12.41 7.27
C ASP A 64 13.68 13.67 8.08
N ALA A 65 12.90 14.00 9.11
CA ALA A 65 13.21 15.09 10.03
C ALA A 65 14.44 14.80 10.91
N GLU A 66 14.60 13.57 11.42
CA GLU A 66 15.78 13.17 12.18
C GLU A 66 17.05 13.16 11.31
N VAL A 67 16.97 12.71 10.06
CA VAL A 67 18.07 12.76 9.11
C VAL A 67 18.45 14.20 8.77
N ALA A 68 17.47 15.09 8.57
CA ALA A 68 17.70 16.51 8.35
C ALA A 68 18.37 17.20 9.55
N TRP A 69 17.89 16.91 10.77
CA TRP A 69 18.49 17.41 12.01
C TRP A 69 19.94 16.94 12.20
N ASN A 70 20.21 15.68 11.87
CA ASN A 70 21.56 15.12 11.93
C ASN A 70 22.48 15.73 10.87
N MET A 71 22.00 16.01 9.66
CA MET A 71 22.78 16.72 8.64
C MET A 71 23.11 18.17 9.05
N GLU A 72 22.15 18.89 9.65
CA GLU A 72 22.38 20.26 10.15
C GLU A 72 23.43 20.27 11.28
N LYS A 73 23.39 19.27 12.17
CA LYS A 73 24.37 19.10 13.24
C LYS A 73 25.79 18.81 12.72
N THR A 74 25.93 18.10 11.60
CA THR A 74 27.25 17.85 10.98
C THR A 74 27.83 19.09 10.27
N VAL A 75 27.02 20.07 9.89
CA VAL A 75 27.48 21.30 9.21
C VAL A 75 27.94 22.37 10.20
N ALA A 76 27.43 22.37 11.44
CA ALA A 76 27.80 23.33 12.48
C ALA A 76 28.93 22.87 13.42
N GLY A 77 29.43 21.62 13.27
CA GLY A 77 30.41 21.01 14.16
C GLY A 77 31.68 20.57 13.44
N ASP A 78 32.58 21.51 13.19
CA ASP A 78 34.01 21.21 12.96
C ASP A 78 34.62 20.65 14.25
N ILE A 79 34.50 19.34 14.47
CA ILE A 79 35.46 18.54 15.25
C ILE A 79 35.68 17.23 14.49
N VAL A 80 36.88 17.11 13.93
CA VAL A 80 37.42 15.87 13.37
C VAL A 80 37.51 14.83 14.50
N GLU A 81 36.67 13.80 14.46
CA GLU A 81 36.97 12.54 15.14
C GLU A 81 36.77 11.40 14.16
N GLU A 82 37.90 10.88 13.69
CA GLU A 82 38.01 9.71 12.83
C GLU A 82 37.49 8.49 13.60
N SER A 83 36.24 8.13 13.35
CA SER A 83 35.73 6.82 13.75
C SER A 83 35.89 5.87 12.57
N SER A 84 37.00 5.13 12.58
CA SER A 84 37.21 3.95 11.74
C SER A 84 36.04 2.99 11.91
N ILE A 85 35.19 2.86 10.89
CA ILE A 85 34.14 1.85 10.85
C ILE A 85 34.61 0.70 9.94
N GLU A 86 34.95 -0.40 10.58
CA GLU A 86 35.37 -1.64 9.96
C GLU A 86 34.10 -2.32 9.42
N SER A 87 33.92 -2.29 8.10
CA SER A 87 32.75 -2.89 7.46
C SER A 87 32.99 -4.38 7.27
N GLU A 88 32.52 -5.16 8.24
CA GLU A 88 32.53 -6.63 8.16
C GLU A 88 31.35 -7.09 7.28
N THR A 89 31.75 -7.61 6.12
CA THR A 89 31.01 -8.54 5.26
C THR A 89 30.23 -9.59 6.05
N GLU A 90 28.99 -9.87 5.68
CA GLU A 90 28.47 -11.24 5.52
C GLU A 90 27.21 -11.19 4.65
N GLY A 91 27.32 -11.69 3.43
CA GLY A 91 26.19 -11.97 2.56
C GLY A 91 25.56 -13.30 2.96
N VAL A 92 24.24 -13.30 3.13
CA VAL A 92 23.41 -14.51 3.20
C VAL A 92 22.21 -14.22 2.29
N GLY A 93 22.16 -14.76 1.07
CA GLY A 93 21.64 -16.12 0.82
C GLY A 93 20.12 -16.05 0.82
N ALA A 94 19.50 -15.54 -0.26
CA ALA A 94 18.73 -16.36 -1.21
C ALA A 94 17.97 -17.52 -0.55
N ASP A 95 16.63 -17.44 -0.54
CA ASP A 95 15.78 -18.55 -0.95
C ASP A 95 14.37 -18.03 -1.25
N GLY A 96 14.08 -17.97 -2.55
CA GLY A 96 12.72 -17.86 -3.06
C GLY A 96 12.07 -19.23 -3.02
N ASP A 97 10.93 -19.32 -2.35
CA ASP A 97 10.05 -20.48 -2.46
C ASP A 97 8.74 -20.03 -3.10
N GLY A 98 8.66 -20.26 -4.40
CA GLY A 98 7.45 -20.12 -5.20
C GLY A 98 6.72 -21.46 -5.20
N SER A 99 5.74 -21.61 -4.34
CA SER A 99 4.79 -22.72 -4.42
C SER A 99 3.64 -22.35 -5.34
N ASP A 100 3.84 -22.68 -6.62
CA ASP A 100 2.80 -22.83 -7.63
C ASP A 100 1.94 -24.05 -7.26
N VAL A 101 0.62 -23.87 -7.07
CA VAL A 101 -0.31 -25.00 -6.92
C VAL A 101 -1.52 -24.79 -7.83
N GLU A 102 -1.35 -25.31 -9.05
CA GLU A 102 -2.24 -26.17 -9.83
C GLU A 102 -3.75 -25.99 -9.61
N GLY A 103 -4.43 -25.60 -10.69
CA GLY A 103 -5.88 -25.62 -10.81
C GLY A 103 -6.46 -27.04 -10.78
N SER A 104 -7.65 -27.15 -10.20
CA SER A 104 -8.52 -28.31 -10.38
C SER A 104 -9.78 -27.84 -11.09
N ASP A 105 -9.83 -28.18 -12.37
CA ASP A 105 -11.01 -28.26 -13.21
C ASP A 105 -11.76 -29.53 -12.80
N ASP A 106 -12.95 -29.39 -12.20
CA ASP A 106 -13.84 -30.52 -11.94
C ASP A 106 -15.19 -30.20 -12.60
N GLU A 107 -15.27 -30.61 -13.86
CA GLU A 107 -16.50 -30.84 -14.61
C GLU A 107 -17.15 -32.13 -14.09
N ALA A 108 -18.32 -32.01 -13.45
CA ALA A 108 -19.26 -33.13 -13.26
C ALA A 108 -20.71 -32.63 -13.18
#